data_AF-A0A538K402-F1
#
_entry.id   AF-A0A538K402-F1
#
_cell.length_a   1.000
_cell.length_b   1.000
_cell.length_c   1.000
_cell.angle_alpha   90.00
_cell.angle_beta   90.00
_cell.angle_gamma   90.00
#
_symmetry.space_group_name_H-M   'P 1'
#
loop_
_entity.id
_entity.type
_entity.pdbx_description
1 polymer ?
#
loop_
_entity_poly.entity_id
_entity_poly.type
_entity_poly.pdbx_seq_one_letter_code
_entity_poly.pdbx_strand_id
1 'polypeptide(L)' 'MFSDIEGSTELNERVGDRRWLAIVRRHNSLIRDRVAAHRGAVVKSRGDGFMLVFDAPGDAVAC' A
#
# COMPACT_ATOMS: atom_id res chain seq x y z
N MET A 1 5.67 -4.54 9.01
CA MET A 1 6.12 -3.62 7.94
C MET A 1 5.10 -2.50 7.79
N PHE A 2 5.54 -1.30 7.45
CA PHE A 2 4.66 -0.19 7.08
C PHE A 2 5.03 0.31 5.68
N SER A 3 4.04 0.73 4.90
CA SER A 3 4.25 1.42 3.63
C SER A 3 3.44 2.70 3.60
N ASP A 4 3.92 3.69 2.85
CA ASP A 4 3.26 4.97 2.64
C ASP A 4 3.67 5.53 1.28
N ILE A 5 2.81 6.33 0.64
CA ILE A 5 3.15 6.96 -0.64
C ILE A 5 3.79 8.33 -0.36
N GLU A 6 5.08 8.44 -0.68
CA GLU A 6 5.78 9.72 -0.56
C GLU A 6 5.15 10.80 -1.45
N GLY A 7 4.92 11.99 -0.88
CA GLY A 7 4.37 13.14 -1.61
C GLY A 7 2.93 12.97 -2.08
N SER A 8 2.14 12.09 -1.44
CA SER A 8 0.76 11.79 -1.84
C SER A 8 -0.17 13.00 -1.89
N THR A 9 -0.04 13.94 -0.95
CA THR A 9 -0.80 15.20 -0.95
C THR A 9 -0.51 16.05 -2.19
N GLU A 10 0.77 16.30 -2.48
CA GLU A 10 1.18 17.09 -3.65
C GLU A 10 0.79 16.38 -4.97
N LEU A 11 0.93 15.06 -5.00
CA LEU A 11 0.50 14.26 -6.15
C LEU A 11 -1.01 14.38 -6.34
N ASN A 12 -1.81 14.28 -5.27
CA ASN A 12 -3.26 14.44 -5.36
C ASN A 12 -3.64 15.82 -5.90
N GLU A 13 -3.03 16.89 -5.39
CA GLU A 13 -3.27 18.26 -5.88
C GLU A 13 -2.92 18.39 -7.37
N ARG A 14 -1.83 17.77 -7.82
CA ARG A 14 -1.38 17.83 -9.22
C ARG A 14 -2.27 17.03 -10.18
N VAL A 15 -2.78 15.86 -9.76
CA VAL A 15 -3.55 14.97 -10.65
C VAL A 15 -5.06 15.11 -10.51
N GLY A 16 -5.52 15.74 -9.42
CA GLY A 16 -6.92 15.86 -9.03
C GLY A 16 -7.52 14.57 -8.47
N ASP A 17 -8.54 14.74 -7.62
CA ASP A 17 -9.16 13.67 -6.82
C ASP A 17 -9.58 12.44 -7.63
N ARG A 18 -10.18 12.63 -8.81
CA ARG A 18 -10.67 11.50 -9.62
C ARG A 18 -9.53 10.59 -10.07
N ARG A 19 -8.39 11.18 -10.48
CA ARG A 19 -7.22 10.42 -10.94
C ARG A 19 -6.45 9.85 -9.76
N TRP A 20 -6.35 10.60 -8.67
CA TRP A 20 -5.79 10.12 -7.41
C TRP A 20 -6.52 8.88 -6.89
N LEU A 21 -7.86 8.88 -6.88
CA LEU A 21 -8.65 7.72 -6.48
C LEU A 21 -8.41 6.47 -7.35
N ALA A 22 -8.07 6.64 -8.63
CA ALA A 22 -7.70 5.52 -9.49
C ALA A 22 -6.30 4.99 -9.14
N ILE A 23 -5.34 5.88 -8.89
CA ILE A 23 -3.98 5.56 -8.46
C ILE A 23 -4.00 4.80 -7.13
N VAL A 24 -4.66 5.35 -6.11
CA VAL A 24 -4.77 4.73 -4.78
C VAL A 24 -5.46 3.38 -4.87
N ARG A 25 -6.53 3.23 -5.66
CA ARG A 25 -7.18 1.92 -5.83
C ARG A 25 -6.24 0.89 -6.45
N ARG A 26 -5.47 1.27 -7.47
CA ARG A 26 -4.49 0.38 -8.10
C ARG A 26 -3.36 0.02 -7.13
N HIS A 27 -2.82 1.00 -6.43
CA HIS A 27 -1.80 0.82 -5.39
C HIS A 27 -2.27 -0.15 -4.31
N ASN A 28 -3.47 0.07 -3.77
CA ASN A 28 -4.05 -0.76 -2.73
C ASN A 28 -4.32 -2.20 -3.18
N SER A 29 -4.66 -2.42 -4.46
CA SER A 29 -4.76 -3.77 -5.02
C SER A 29 -3.38 -4.44 -5.07
N LEU A 30 -2.37 -3.74 -5.60
CA LEU A 30 -1.02 -4.27 -5.75
C LEU A 30 -0.41 -4.66 -4.40
N ILE A 31 -0.57 -3.84 -3.36
CA ILE A 31 -0.09 -4.18 -2.02
C ILE A 31 -0.78 -5.43 -1.50
N ARG A 32 -2.11 -5.53 -1.60
CA ARG A 32 -2.84 -6.72 -1.12
C ARG A 32 -2.38 -7.98 -1.84
N ASP A 33 -2.20 -7.91 -3.16
CA ASP A 33 -1.75 -9.05 -3.96
C ASP A 33 -0.33 -9.50 -3.57
N ARG A 34 0.58 -8.54 -3.36
CA ARG A 34 1.97 -8.82 -2.97
C ARG A 34 2.06 -9.39 -1.55
N VAL A 35 1.35 -8.79 -0.62
CA VAL A 35 1.30 -9.24 0.78
C VAL A 35 0.75 -10.66 0.86
N ALA A 36 -0.34 -10.96 0.15
CA ALA A 36 -0.89 -12.31 0.10
C ALA A 36 0.09 -13.33 -0.51
N ALA A 37 0.81 -12.96 -1.57
CA ALA A 37 1.81 -13.83 -2.20
C ALA A 37 2.99 -14.17 -1.27
N HIS A 38 3.28 -13.30 -0.29
CA HIS A 38 4.36 -13.49 0.69
C HIS A 38 3.84 -13.90 2.07
N ARG A 39 2.67 -14.55 2.15
CA ARG A 39 2.08 -15.04 3.42
C ARG A 39 1.91 -13.94 4.49
N GLY A 40 1.77 -12.69 4.07
CA GLY A 40 1.47 -11.58 4.96
C GLY A 40 -0.03 -11.31 5.05
N ALA A 41 -0.40 -10.44 5.98
CA ALA A 41 -1.76 -9.92 6.11
C ALA A 41 -1.76 -8.40 6.29
N VAL A 42 -2.81 -7.76 5.76
CA VAL A 42 -3.07 -6.33 5.99
C VAL A 42 -3.81 -6.19 7.31
N VAL A 43 -3.21 -5.51 8.28
CA VAL A 43 -3.86 -5.20 9.56
C VAL A 43 -4.83 -4.02 9.39
N LYS A 44 -4.37 -2.97 8.70
CA LYS A 44 -5.17 -1.77 8.38
C LYS A 44 -4.55 -0.99 7.23
N SER A 45 -5.40 -0.28 6.51
CA SER A 45 -5.02 0.70 5.49
C SER A 45 -5.60 2.07 5.84
N ARG A 46 -4.82 3.14 5.69
CA ARG A 46 -5.28 4.52 5.87
C ARG A 46 -4.88 5.33 4.64
N GLY A 47 -5.83 5.53 3.72
CA GLY A 47 -5.60 6.26 2.47
C GLY A 47 -4.60 5.52 1.58
N ASP A 48 -3.38 6.02 1.60
CA ASP A 48 -2.18 5.62 0.88
C ASP A 48 -1.19 4.79 1.71
N GLY A 49 -1.39 4.73 3.04
CA GLY A 49 -0.54 3.96 3.95
C GLY A 49 -1.09 2.59 4.36
N PHE A 50 -0.20 1.63 4.60
CA PHE A 50 -0.54 0.28 5.09
C PHE A 50 0.26 -0.12 6.33
N MET A 51 -0.42 -0.85 7.21
CA MET A 51 0.21 -1.63 8.28
C MET A 51 0.08 -3.12 7.93
N LEU A 52 1.23 -3.78 7.81
CA LEU A 52 1.36 -5.15 7.33
C LEU A 52 2.04 -6.03 8.37
N VAL A 53 1.53 -7.25 8.53
CA VAL A 53 2.11 -8.27 9.41
C VAL A 53 2.52 -9.49 8.57
N PHE A 54 3.62 -10.11 8.98
CA PHE A 54 4.18 -11.33 8.39
C PHE A 54 4.65 -12.23 9.53
N ASP A 55 4.50 -13.54 9.36
CA ASP A 55 4.92 -14.53 10.36
C ASP A 55 6.45 -14.70 10.41
N ALA A 56 7.12 -14.47 9.28
CA ALA A 56 8.57 -14.54 9.17
C ALA A 56 9.17 -13.21 8.68
N PRO A 57 10.30 -12.75 9.24
CA PRO A 57 10.95 -11.52 8.78
C PRO A 57 11.45 -11.61 7.33
N GLY A 58 11.87 -12.81 6.88
CA GLY A 58 12.28 -13.03 5.48
C GLY A 58 11.14 -12.79 4.48
N ASP A 59 9.91 -13.14 4.85
CA ASP A 59 8.72 -12.91 4.04
C ASP A 59 8.40 -11.42 3.93
N ALA A 60 8.56 -10.67 5.03
CA ALA A 60 8.41 -9.22 5.02
C ALA A 60 9.45 -8.54 4.11
N VAL A 61 10.72 -8.96 4.16
CA VAL A 61 11.79 -8.34 3.37
C VAL A 61 11.69 -8.69 1.88
N ALA A 62 11.18 -9.88 1.54
CA ALA A 62 11.00 -10.29 0.15
C ALA A 62 9.75 -9.70 -0.53
N CYS A 63 8.78 -9.21 0.26
CA CYS A 63 7.47 -8.74 -0.20
C CYS A 63 7.52 -7.50 -1.12
#